data_AF-A0A0K2RRZ0-F1
#
_entry.id   AF-A0A0K2RRZ0-F1
#
_cell.length_a   1.000
_cell.length_b   1.000
_cell.length_c   1.000
_cell.angle_alpha   90.00
_cell.angle_beta   90.00
_cell.angle_gamma   90.00
#
_symmetry.space_group_name_H-M   'P 1'
#
loop_
_entity.id
_entity.type
_entity.pdbx_description
1 polymer ?
#
loop_
_entity_poly.entity_id
_entity_poly.type
_entity_poly.pdbx_seq_one_letter_code
_entity_poly.pdbx_strand_id
1 'polypeptide(L)' 'MEVAEYKVKFIARVKGLFGPTFESVEVYEAATAAEAIEKCREDFVRQGGIYADEVELSITDVEKI' A
#
# COMPACT_ATOMS: atom_id res chain seq x y z
N MET A 1 15.64 -10.72 15.65
CA MET A 1 14.76 -10.93 14.50
C MET A 1 15.29 -10.06 13.37
N GLU A 2 15.58 -10.63 12.21
CA GLU A 2 16.12 -9.89 11.05
C GLU A 2 14.96 -9.22 10.29
N VAL A 3 15.11 -7.93 9.98
CA VAL A 3 14.14 -7.12 9.21
C VAL A 3 14.69 -6.94 7.80
N ALA A 4 13.83 -6.99 6.78
CA ALA A 4 14.20 -6.74 5.39
C ALA A 4 13.38 -5.60 4.80
N GLU A 5 13.93 -4.94 3.79
CA GLU A 5 13.24 -3.90 3.04
C GLU A 5 12.43 -4.53 1.89
N TYR A 6 11.19 -4.10 1.75
CA TYR A 6 10.29 -4.55 0.68
C TYR A 6 9.80 -3.35 -0.12
N LYS A 7 10.02 -3.36 -1.43
CA LYS A 7 9.37 -2.43 -2.35
C LYS A 7 7.98 -2.96 -2.67
N VAL A 8 6.96 -2.16 -2.36
CA VAL A 8 5.55 -2.48 -2.63
C VAL A 8 5.05 -1.52 -3.70
N LYS A 9 4.67 -2.08 -4.85
CA LYS A 9 4.02 -1.34 -5.92
C LYS A 9 2.52 -1.58 -5.85
N PHE A 10 1.74 -0.50 -5.86
CA PHE A 10 0.30 -0.59 -5.74
C PHE A 10 -0.42 0.46 -6.56
N ILE A 11 -1.66 0.13 -6.92
CA ILE A 11 -2.61 1.02 -7.55
C ILE A 11 -3.72 1.27 -6.54
N ALA A 12 -4.02 2.54 -6.30
CA ALA A 12 -5.12 2.93 -5.44
C ALA A 12 -6.19 3.73 -6.19
N ARG A 13 -7.44 3.52 -5.79
CA ARG A 13 -8.62 4.23 -6.29
C ARG A 13 -9.58 4.52 -5.15
N VAL A 14 -10.03 5.78 -5.04
CA VAL A 14 -11.07 6.16 -4.10
C VAL A 14 -12.45 5.91 -4.74
N LYS A 15 -13.30 5.10 -4.09
CA LYS A 15 -14.72 4.91 -4.40
C LYS A 15 -15.49 6.20 -4.10
N GLY A 16 -16.53 6.49 -4.88
CA GLY A 16 -17.42 7.63 -4.61
C GLY A 16 -17.04 8.95 -5.28
N LEU A 17 -15.75 9.29 -5.36
CA LEU A 17 -15.29 10.30 -6.33
C LEU A 17 -15.07 9.62 -7.69
N PHE A 18 -15.28 10.34 -8.80
CA PHE A 18 -14.57 10.06 -10.06
C PHE A 18 -13.06 10.33 -9.86
N GLY A 19 -12.47 9.68 -8.85
CA GLY A 19 -11.12 9.89 -8.41
C GLY A 19 -10.16 9.25 -9.41
N PRO A 20 -9.08 9.94 -9.78
CA PRO A 20 -8.07 9.35 -10.64
C PRO A 20 -7.49 8.11 -9.96
N THR A 21 -7.31 7.06 -10.75
CA THR A 21 -6.48 5.93 -10.34
C THR A 21 -5.03 6.41 -10.30
N PHE A 22 -4.33 6.16 -9.20
CA PHE A 22 -2.92 6.50 -9.10
C PHE A 22 -2.11 5.28 -8.71
N GLU A 23 -0.96 5.16 -9.38
CA GLU A 23 0.05 4.14 -9.13
C GLU A 23 1.12 4.75 -8.23
N SER A 24 1.50 4.03 -7.17
CA SER A 24 2.58 4.42 -6.28
C SER A 24 3.49 3.24 -6.00
N VAL A 25 4.74 3.56 -5.63
CA VAL A 25 5.78 2.61 -5.23
C VAL A 25 6.37 3.12 -3.94
N GLU A 26 6.29 2.32 -2.88
CA GLU A 26 6.82 2.67 -1.57
C GLU A 26 7.65 1.54 -0.99
N VAL A 27 8.56 1.86 -0.08
CA VAL A 27 9.46 0.89 0.56
C VAL A 27 9.11 0.78 2.03
N TYR A 28 8.95 -0.46 2.49
CA TYR A 28 8.56 -0.78 3.85
C TYR A 28 9.55 -1.76 4.49
N GLU A 29 10.05 -1.41 5.66
CA GLU A 29 10.83 -2.33 6.50
C GLU A 29 9.86 -3.30 7.19
N ALA A 30 10.00 -4.59 6.92
CA ALA A 30 9.12 -5.62 7.47
C ALA A 30 9.85 -6.96 7.65
N ALA A 31 9.35 -7.82 8.54
CA ALA A 31 9.90 -9.17 8.65
C ALA A 31 9.50 -10.04 7.44
N THR A 32 8.36 -9.74 6.80
CA THR A 32 7.84 -10.48 5.64
C THR A 32 7.18 -9.55 4.62
N ALA A 33 7.03 -10.04 3.39
CA ALA A 33 6.29 -9.33 2.33
C ALA A 33 4.82 -9.08 2.72
N ALA A 34 4.18 -10.00 3.45
CA ALA A 34 2.81 -9.84 3.93
C ALA A 34 2.69 -8.67 4.91
N GLU A 35 3.67 -8.55 5.81
CA GLU A 35 3.72 -7.49 6.81
C GLU A 35 4.05 -6.13 6.15
N ALA A 36 4.85 -6.11 5.08
CA ALA A 36 5.05 -4.92 4.24
C ALA A 36 3.76 -4.48 3.54
N ILE A 37 2.96 -5.42 3.02
CA ILE A 37 1.66 -5.14 2.40
C ILE A 37 0.67 -4.58 3.43
N GLU A 38 0.62 -5.13 4.64
CA GLU A 38 -0.25 -4.59 5.70
C GLU A 38 0.15 -3.15 6.05
N LYS A 39 1.44 -2.89 6.29
CA LYS A 39 1.93 -1.54 6.54
C LYS A 39 1.56 -0.58 5.42
N CYS A 40 1.70 -1.01 4.17
CA CYS A 40 1.30 -0.22 3.01
C CYS A 40 -0.18 0.12 3.01
N ARG A 41 -1.05 -0.83 3.34
CA ARG A 41 -2.50 -0.60 3.45
C ARG A 41 -2.83 0.37 4.58
N GLU A 42 -2.24 0.19 5.75
CA GLU A 42 -2.46 1.06 6.90
C GLU A 42 -1.98 2.49 6.63
N ASP A 43 -0.79 2.65 6.04
CA ASP A 43 -0.23 3.95 5.75
C ASP A 43 -1.03 4.68 4.67
N PHE A 44 -1.47 3.95 3.63
CA PHE A 44 -2.35 4.51 2.61
C PHE A 44 -3.67 5.04 3.19
N VAL A 45 -4.35 4.25 4.03
CA VAL A 45 -5.59 4.67 4.70
C VAL A 45 -5.33 5.89 5.58
N ARG A 46 -4.19 5.92 6.27
CA ARG A 46 -3.79 7.05 7.13
C ARG A 46 -3.48 8.32 6.33
N GLN A 47 -2.75 8.23 5.21
CA GLN A 47 -2.41 9.38 4.35
C GLN A 47 -3.64 9.91 3.59
N GLY A 48 -4.52 9.02 3.16
CA GLY A 48 -5.71 9.37 2.38
C GLY A 48 -6.75 10.17 3.18
N GLY A 49 -6.75 10.07 4.52
CA GLY A 49 -7.78 10.69 5.37
C GLY A 49 -9.21 10.23 5.06
N ILE A 50 -9.34 9.15 4.27
CA ILE A 50 -10.56 8.57 3.74
C ILE A 50 -10.72 7.21 4.41
N TYR A 51 -11.93 6.89 4.87
CA TYR A 51 -12.22 5.62 5.52
C TYR A 51 -11.85 4.45 4.60
N ALA A 52 -11.27 3.38 5.16
CA ALA A 52 -10.75 2.25 4.40
C ALA A 52 -11.80 1.55 3.51
N ASP A 53 -13.10 1.75 3.78
CA ASP A 53 -14.20 1.22 2.96
C ASP A 53 -14.40 1.98 1.63
N GLU A 54 -13.92 3.21 1.53
CA GLU A 54 -14.02 4.05 0.34
C GLU A 54 -12.78 3.97 -0.56
N VAL A 55 -11.83 3.05 -0.32
CA VAL A 55 -10.63 2.93 -1.15
C VAL A 55 -10.42 1.49 -1.62
N GLU A 56 -10.19 1.31 -2.92
CA GLU A 56 -9.67 0.07 -3.50
C GLU A 56 -8.15 0.20 -3.67
N LEU A 57 -7.41 -0.60 -2.91
CA LEU A 57 -5.97 -0.73 -3.05
C LEU A 57 -5.64 -2.11 -3.61
N SER A 58 -5.03 -2.13 -4.79
CA SER A 58 -4.57 -3.33 -5.48
C SER A 58 -3.05 -3.34 -5.50
N ILE A 59 -2.45 -4.29 -4.78
CA ILE A 59 -1.01 -4.53 -4.84
C ILE A 59 -0.70 -5.18 -6.18
N THR A 60 0.19 -4.56 -6.95
CA THR A 60 0.58 -5.08 -8.27
C THR A 60 1.85 -5.89 -8.20
N ASP A 61 2.77 -5.54 -7.30
CA ASP A 61 4.07 -6.20 -7.18
C ASP A 61 4.69 -5.96 -5.80
N VAL A 62 5.46 -6.94 -5.30
CA VAL A 62 6.20 -6.84 -4.04
C VAL A 62 7.57 -7.51 -4.20
N GLU A 63 8.62 -6.70 -4.08
CA GLU A 63 10.01 -7.15 -4.24
C GLU A 63 10.77 -6.97 -2.93
N LYS A 64 11.63 -7.93 -2.60
CA LYS A 64 12.59 -7.80 -1.51
C LYS A 64 13.86 -7.13 -2.05
N ILE A 65 14.38 -6.13 -1.33
CA ILE A 65 15.57 -5.37 -1.72
C ILE A 65 16.71 -5.61 -0.74
#